data_AF-A0A373N8H1-F1
#
_entry.id   AF-A0A373N8H1-F1
#
_cell.length_a   1.000
_cell.length_b   1.000
_cell.length_c   1.000
_cell.angle_alpha   90.00
_cell.angle_beta   90.00
_cell.angle_gamma   90.00
#
_symmetry.space_group_name_H-M   'P 1'
#
loop_
_entity.id
_entity.type
_entity.pdbx_description
1 polymer ?
#
loop_
_entity_poly.entity_id
_entity_poly.type
_entity_poly.pdbx_seq_one_letter_code
_entity_poly.pdbx_strand_id
1 'polypeptide(L)'
;MFVDKIFERATIRGIADYLLFGMGPNQDNRSYEERLDEPYMRFEKAVEKYDKCKTSDLLDLCNEVSSEMASVYMEIGLQVGVLIIMDLIQNISNNQNNEIFKNKFENTQ
;
A
#
# COMPACT_ATOMS: atom_id res chain seq x y z
N MET A 1 10.54 -7.00 12.16
CA MET A 1 9.15 -7.38 11.81
C MET A 1 8.99 -7.32 10.30
N PHE A 2 7.98 -7.94 9.66
CA PHE A 2 7.82 -7.85 8.19
C PHE A 2 7.60 -6.41 7.70
N VAL A 3 7.03 -5.55 8.55
CA VAL A 3 6.70 -4.14 8.26
C VAL A 3 7.94 -3.28 8.04
N ASP A 4 9.02 -3.49 8.80
CA ASP A 4 10.26 -2.70 8.68
C ASP A 4 10.89 -2.84 7.28
N LYS A 5 10.79 -4.03 6.69
CA LYS A 5 11.30 -4.32 5.35
C LYS A 5 10.49 -3.66 4.23
N ILE A 6 9.26 -3.19 4.51
CA ILE A 6 8.43 -2.46 3.55
C ILE A 6 9.04 -1.08 3.32
N PHE A 7 9.43 -0.39 4.39
CA PHE A 7 10.03 0.95 4.31
C PHE A 7 11.40 0.93 3.63
N GLU A 8 12.20 -0.11 3.83
CA GLU A 8 13.47 -0.31 3.10
C GLU A 8 13.27 -0.44 1.58
N ARG A 9 12.10 -0.95 1.15
CA ARG A 9 11.76 -1.17 -0.27
C ARG A 9 10.91 -0.04 -0.87
N ALA A 10 10.48 0.94 -0.07
CA ALA A 10 9.64 2.07 -0.48
C ALA A 10 10.41 3.14 -1.28
N THR A 11 11.19 2.70 -2.28
CA THR A 11 11.93 3.55 -3.22
C THR A 11 11.52 3.20 -4.64
N ILE A 12 11.73 4.10 -5.61
CA ILE A 12 11.44 3.87 -7.03
C ILE A 12 12.15 2.61 -7.52
N ARG A 13 13.41 2.41 -7.12
CA ARG A 13 14.19 1.22 -7.48
C ARG A 13 13.61 -0.04 -6.86
N GLY A 14 13.24 0.00 -5.57
CA GLY A 14 12.61 -1.13 -4.89
C GLY A 14 11.26 -1.53 -5.51
N ILE A 15 10.45 -0.55 -5.94
CA ILE A 15 9.19 -0.78 -6.63
C ILE A 15 9.42 -1.28 -8.06
N ALA A 16 10.37 -0.72 -8.79
CA ALA A 16 10.71 -1.18 -10.13
C ALA A 16 11.20 -2.64 -10.10
N ASP A 17 12.07 -2.99 -9.16
CA ASP A 17 12.53 -4.37 -8.97
C ASP A 17 11.38 -5.30 -8.60
N TYR A 18 10.43 -4.85 -7.77
CA TYR A 18 9.21 -5.61 -7.47
C TYR A 18 8.32 -5.82 -8.70
N LEU A 19 8.11 -4.78 -9.52
CA LEU A 19 7.29 -4.87 -10.73
C LEU A 19 7.95 -5.71 -11.85
N LEU A 20 9.27 -5.66 -11.97
CA LEU A 20 10.03 -6.36 -13.00
C LEU A 20 10.35 -7.82 -12.62
N PHE A 21 10.50 -8.12 -11.32
CA PHE A 21 10.97 -9.43 -10.84
C PHE A 21 10.03 -10.12 -9.84
N GLY A 22 8.93 -9.48 -9.42
CA GLY A 22 7.94 -9.99 -8.45
C GLY A 22 6.55 -10.17 -9.06
N MET A 23 5.84 -11.21 -8.60
CA MET A 23 4.56 -11.72 -9.12
C MET A 23 3.61 -10.60 -9.59
N GLY A 24 3.40 -10.53 -10.91
CA GLY A 24 2.33 -9.73 -11.49
C GLY A 24 1.01 -10.04 -10.79
N PRO A 25 0.14 -9.03 -10.57
CA PRO A 25 -1.09 -9.23 -9.83
C PRO A 25 -1.86 -10.40 -10.46
N ASN A 26 -2.27 -11.37 -9.65
CA ASN A 26 -3.31 -12.30 -10.05
C ASN A 26 -4.46 -11.42 -10.58
N GLN A 27 -4.79 -11.57 -11.86
CA GLN A 27 -5.83 -10.77 -12.50
C GLN A 27 -7.18 -11.14 -11.87
N ASP A 28 -7.51 -10.50 -10.76
CA ASP A 28 -8.83 -10.52 -10.17
C ASP A 28 -9.64 -9.40 -10.83
N ASN A 29 -10.54 -9.79 -11.73
CA ASN A 29 -11.36 -8.86 -12.52
C ASN A 29 -12.52 -8.25 -11.72
N ARG A 30 -12.71 -8.66 -10.45
CA ARG A 30 -13.71 -8.07 -9.54
C ARG A 30 -13.28 -6.67 -9.11
N SER A 31 -14.25 -5.80 -8.89
CA SER A 31 -13.99 -4.47 -8.38
C SER A 31 -13.38 -4.52 -6.96
N TYR A 32 -12.71 -3.45 -6.53
CA TYR A 32 -12.20 -3.38 -5.17
C TYR A 32 -13.29 -3.51 -4.11
N GLU A 33 -14.47 -2.92 -4.38
CA GLU A 33 -15.65 -3.04 -3.54
C GLU A 33 -16.13 -4.49 -3.49
N GLU A 34 -16.28 -5.16 -4.63
CA GLU A 34 -16.70 -6.57 -4.68
C GLU A 34 -15.72 -7.49 -3.93
N ARG A 35 -14.42 -7.22 -4.01
CA ARG A 35 -13.38 -8.00 -3.31
C ARG A 35 -13.42 -7.84 -1.79
N LEU A 36 -13.96 -6.73 -1.30
CA LEU A 36 -14.11 -6.43 0.12
C LEU A 36 -15.48 -6.86 0.63
N ASP A 37 -16.55 -6.44 -0.04
CA ASP A 37 -17.93 -6.61 0.41
C ASP A 37 -18.40 -8.06 0.38
N GLU A 38 -18.01 -8.83 -0.65
CA GLU A 38 -18.46 -10.22 -0.79
C GLU A 38 -18.01 -11.11 0.38
N PRO A 39 -16.73 -11.09 0.82
CA PRO A 39 -16.29 -11.78 2.03
C PRO A 39 -17.00 -11.29 3.30
N TYR A 40 -17.15 -9.97 3.50
CA TYR A 40 -17.78 -9.39 4.69
C TYR A 40 -19.24 -9.83 4.83
N MET A 41 -20.03 -9.76 3.75
CA MET A 41 -21.43 -10.18 3.75
C MET A 41 -21.59 -11.68 4.03
N ARG A 42 -20.66 -12.53 3.55
CA ARG A 42 -20.67 -13.97 3.83
C ARG A 42 -20.37 -14.25 5.30
N PHE A 43 -19.43 -13.50 5.88
CA PHE A 43 -19.07 -13.60 7.29
C PHE A 43 -20.24 -13.18 8.18
N GLU A 44 -20.83 -12.01 7.94
CA GLU A 44 -21.97 -11.49 8.71
C GLU A 44 -23.14 -12.49 8.73
N LYS A 45 -23.52 -13.02 7.55
CA LYS A 45 -24.57 -14.05 7.43
C LYS A 45 -24.23 -15.35 8.16
N ALA A 46 -22.96 -15.73 8.19
CA ALA A 46 -22.53 -16.94 8.90
C ALA A 46 -22.64 -16.73 10.42
N VAL A 47 -22.19 -15.59 10.94
CA VAL A 47 -22.28 -15.26 12.37
C VAL A 47 -23.74 -15.15 12.81
N GLU A 48 -24.58 -14.48 12.03
CA GLU A 48 -26.03 -14.36 12.30
C GLU A 48 -26.74 -15.73 12.37
N LYS A 49 -26.27 -16.72 11.59
CA LYS A 49 -26.84 -18.08 11.61
C LYS A 49 -26.51 -18.85 12.89
N TYR A 50 -25.34 -18.62 13.48
CA TYR A 50 -24.87 -19.38 14.65
C TYR A 50 -25.17 -18.67 15.98
N ASP A 51 -25.32 -17.35 15.97
CA ASP A 51 -25.66 -16.56 17.15
C ASP A 51 -27.07 -15.94 16.99
N LYS A 52 -28.05 -16.48 17.72
CA LYS A 52 -29.46 -16.01 17.66
C LYS A 52 -29.65 -14.63 18.29
N CYS A 53 -28.65 -14.09 18.98
CA CYS A 53 -28.68 -12.76 19.56
C CYS A 53 -28.22 -11.73 18.54
N LYS A 54 -29.10 -10.76 18.27
CA LYS A 54 -28.91 -9.66 17.28
C LYS A 54 -27.77 -8.68 17.63
N THR A 55 -27.15 -8.87 18.80
CA THR A 55 -26.05 -8.12 19.39
C THR A 55 -24.98 -9.15 19.77
N SER A 56 -24.31 -9.69 18.75
CA SER A 56 -23.28 -10.72 18.94
C SER A 56 -21.96 -10.04 19.23
N ASP A 57 -21.44 -10.19 20.45
CA ASP A 57 -20.11 -9.69 20.83
C ASP A 57 -19.02 -10.18 19.85
N LEU A 58 -19.21 -11.33 19.21
CA LEU A 58 -18.27 -11.88 18.22
C LEU A 58 -18.24 -11.05 16.93
N LEU A 59 -19.39 -10.58 16.45
CA LEU A 59 -19.47 -9.73 15.27
C LEU A 59 -18.83 -8.37 15.56
N ASP A 60 -19.14 -7.80 16.73
CA ASP A 60 -18.57 -6.52 17.17
C ASP A 60 -17.05 -6.59 17.33
N LEU A 61 -16.53 -7.65 17.97
CA LEU A 61 -15.08 -7.89 18.08
C LEU A 61 -14.41 -8.10 16.71
N CYS A 62 -15.06 -8.79 15.77
CA CYS A 62 -14.50 -8.99 14.44
C CYS A 62 -14.48 -7.68 13.64
N ASN A 63 -15.53 -6.87 13.74
CA ASN A 63 -15.59 -5.55 13.14
C ASN A 63 -14.49 -4.64 13.73
N GLU A 64 -14.28 -4.67 15.04
CA GLU A 64 -13.21 -3.94 15.72
C GLU A 64 -11.83 -4.35 15.21
N VAL A 65 -11.50 -5.65 15.23
CA VAL A 65 -10.21 -6.15 14.73
C VAL A 65 -10.00 -5.80 13.26
N SER A 66 -11.04 -5.90 12.44
CA SER A 66 -10.91 -5.63 11.01
C SER A 66 -10.79 -4.12 10.72
N SER A 67 -11.47 -3.28 11.51
CA SER A 67 -11.35 -1.84 11.46
C SER A 67 -9.95 -1.37 11.87
N GLU A 68 -9.42 -1.90 12.97
CA GLU A 68 -8.04 -1.63 13.41
C GLU A 68 -7.01 -2.12 12.39
N MET A 69 -7.22 -3.30 11.82
CA MET A 69 -6.36 -3.82 10.76
C MET A 69 -6.37 -2.89 9.53
N ALA A 70 -7.54 -2.42 9.09
CA ALA A 70 -7.65 -1.48 7.98
C ALA A 70 -6.94 -0.14 8.29
N SER A 71 -7.08 0.35 9.52
CA SER A 71 -6.42 1.57 10.00
C SER A 71 -4.90 1.44 9.93
N VAL A 72 -4.34 0.37 10.50
CA VAL A 72 -2.89 0.11 10.53
C VAL A 72 -2.32 0.00 9.11
N TYR A 73 -2.96 -0.77 8.22
CA TYR A 73 -2.48 -0.89 6.84
C TYR A 73 -2.60 0.41 6.05
N MET A 74 -3.63 1.22 6.31
CA MET A 74 -3.77 2.54 5.70
C MET A 74 -2.66 3.48 6.16
N GLU A 75 -2.33 3.50 7.46
CA GLU A 75 -1.25 4.31 8.00
C GLU A 75 0.11 3.94 7.36
N ILE A 76 0.43 2.64 7.29
CA ILE A 76 1.64 2.14 6.63
C ILE A 76 1.64 2.53 5.15
N GLY A 77 0.52 2.36 4.46
CA GLY A 77 0.37 2.69 3.05
C GLY A 77 0.61 4.18 2.76
N LEU A 78 0.07 5.06 3.60
CA LEU A 78 0.28 6.51 3.49
C LEU A 78 1.75 6.89 3.73
N GLN A 79 2.37 6.35 4.77
CA GLN A 79 3.79 6.59 5.07
C GLN A 79 4.69 6.14 3.91
N VAL A 80 4.46 4.95 3.37
CA VAL A 80 5.16 4.44 2.18
C VAL A 80 4.91 5.32 0.96
N GLY A 81 3.68 5.75 0.73
CA GLY A 81 3.33 6.66 -0.37
C GLY A 81 4.11 7.97 -0.33
N VAL A 82 4.23 8.58 0.86
CA VAL A 82 5.03 9.80 1.05
C VAL A 82 6.51 9.56 0.77
N LEU A 83 7.08 8.44 1.24
CA LEU A 83 8.49 8.11 0.99
C LEU A 83 8.80 7.98 -0.51
N ILE A 84 7.89 7.35 -1.27
CA ILE A 84 8.03 7.22 -2.73
C ILE A 84 7.97 8.59 -3.41
N ILE A 85 7.06 9.47 -3.00
CA ILE A 85 6.97 10.84 -3.52
C ILE A 85 8.25 11.62 -3.22
N MET A 86 8.80 11.48 -2.01
CA MET A 86 10.05 12.14 -1.64
C MET A 86 11.23 11.63 -2.48
N ASP A 87 11.33 10.32 -2.72
CA ASP A 87 12.34 9.70 -3.58
C ASP A 87 12.22 10.18 -5.04
N LEU A 88 10.99 10.33 -5.56
CA LEU A 88 10.71 10.92 -6.87
C LEU A 88 11.20 12.37 -6.98
N ILE A 89 10.86 13.21 -6.01
CA ILE A 89 11.28 14.63 -5.99
C ILE A 89 12.81 14.74 -5.92
N GLN A 90 13.45 13.93 -5.06
CA GLN A 90 14.91 13.91 -4.93
C GLN A 90 15.59 13.51 -6.24
N ASN A 91 15.11 12.46 -6.90
CA ASN A 91 15.67 12.02 -8.18
C ASN A 91 15.50 13.06 -9.29
N ILE A 92 14.35 13.74 -9.36
CA ILE A 92 14.13 14.84 -10.32
C ILE A 92 15.08 16.02 -10.03
N SER A 93 15.20 16.42 -8.77
CA SER A 93 16.07 17.52 -8.36
C SER A 93 17.55 17.23 -8.64
N ASN A 94 18.02 16.02 -8.34
CA ASN A 94 19.38 15.58 -8.62
C ASN A 94 19.69 15.59 -10.13
N ASN A 95 18.74 15.16 -10.97
CA ASN A 95 18.90 15.20 -12.42
C ASN A 95 19.02 16.65 -12.94
N GLN A 96 18.19 17.58 -12.45
CA GLN A 96 18.27 18.99 -12.85
C GLN A 96 19.61 19.63 -12.46
N ASN A 97 20.10 19.34 -11.25
CA ASN A 97 21.40 19.85 -10.80
C ASN A 97 22.54 19.29 -11.69
N ASN A 98 22.52 17.99 -12.00
CA ASN A 98 23.52 17.36 -12.86
C ASN A 98 23.55 17.97 -14.27
N GLU A 99 22.40 18.26 -14.86
CA GLU A 99 22.29 18.96 -16.15
C GLU A 99 22.84 20.39 -16.09
N ILE A 100 22.56 21.14 -15.02
CA ILE A 100 23.12 22.50 -14.82
C ILE A 100 24.65 22.44 -14.67
N PHE A 101 25.18 21.49 -13.91
CA PHE A 101 26.63 21.30 -13.78
C PHE A 101 27.26 20.96 -15.12
N LYS A 102 26.70 20.02 -15.89
CA LYS A 102 27.22 19.63 -17.20
C LYS A 102 27.25 20.80 -18.19
N ASN A 103 26.16 21.55 -18.29
CA ASN A 103 26.09 22.75 -19.14
C ASN A 103 27.11 23.82 -18.74
N LYS A 104 27.42 23.96 -17.44
CA LYS A 104 28.45 24.88 -16.97
C LYS A 104 29.86 24.46 -17.41
N PHE A 105 30.17 23.16 -17.40
CA PHE A 105 31.45 22.64 -17.88
C PHE A 105 31.61 22.76 -19.40
N GLU A 106 30.55 22.55 -20.18
CA GLU A 106 30.59 22.67 -21.64
C GLU A 106 30.73 24.12 -22.12
N ASN A 107 30.21 25.11 -21.38
CA ASN A 107 30.32 26.54 -21.72
C ASN A 107 31.63 27.20 -21.25
N THR A 108 32.56 26.45 -20.62
CA THR A 108 33.85 26.97 -20.13
C THR A 108 35.06 26.40 -20.88
N GLN A 109 34.83 25.65 -21.98
CA GLN A 109 35.84 25.17 -22.94
C GLN A 109 35.66 25.93 -24.26
#